data_AF-A0A225WZX7-F1
#
_entry.id   AF-A0A225WZX7-F1
#
_cell.length_a   1.000
_cell.length_b   1.000
_cell.length_c   1.000
_cell.angle_alpha   90.00
_cell.angle_beta   90.00
_cell.angle_gamma   90.00
#
_symmetry.space_group_name_H-M   'P 1'
#
loop_
_entity.id
_entity.type
_entity.pdbx_description
1 polymer ?
#
loop_
_entity_poly.entity_id
_entity_poly.type
_entity_poly.pdbx_seq_one_letter_code
_entity_poly.pdbx_strand_id
1 'polypeptide(L)'
;MHWSLLGLYRHVDVLQWFRDEGESQFPSIALLARIHLGKISSSAFQERVFSTRGIIMGPLRTRTDSRRSEKQLLLRHNREEVVRMKRDARNAREESKVAK
;
A
#
# COMPACT_ATOMS: atom_id res chain seq x y z
N MET A 1 -28.01 -24.07 -1.12
CA MET A 1 -26.80 -23.32 -0.72
C MET A 1 -26.78 -22.01 -1.50
N HIS A 2 -27.38 -20.96 -0.95
CA HIS A 2 -27.50 -19.65 -1.60
C HIS A 2 -26.33 -18.82 -1.10
N TRP A 3 -25.27 -18.69 -1.90
CA TRP A 3 -24.19 -17.78 -1.57
C TRP A 3 -24.72 -16.36 -1.71
N SER A 4 -24.55 -15.53 -0.68
CA SER A 4 -24.84 -14.11 -0.82
C SER A 4 -23.81 -13.52 -1.79
N LEU A 5 -24.30 -12.89 -2.87
CA LEU A 5 -23.45 -12.26 -3.89
C LEU A 5 -22.43 -11.31 -3.23
N LEU A 6 -22.88 -10.54 -2.24
CA LEU A 6 -22.04 -9.64 -1.46
C LEU A 6 -20.91 -10.34 -0.68
N GLY A 7 -21.18 -11.54 -0.16
CA GLY A 7 -20.17 -12.34 0.55
C GLY A 7 -19.06 -12.79 -0.40
N LEU A 8 -19.43 -13.16 -1.63
CA LEU A 8 -18.47 -13.57 -2.66
C LEU A 8 -17.56 -12.41 -3.10
N TYR A 9 -18.10 -11.20 -3.23
CA TYR A 9 -17.30 -9.99 -3.56
C TYR A 9 -16.18 -9.72 -2.56
N ARG A 10 -16.30 -10.13 -1.29
CA ARG A 10 -15.26 -9.94 -0.28
C ARG A 10 -14.02 -10.82 -0.52
N HIS A 11 -14.17 -11.89 -1.30
CA HIS A 11 -13.12 -12.87 -1.59
C HIS A 11 -12.51 -12.69 -2.98
N VAL A 12 -13.05 -11.80 -3.80
CA VAL A 12 -12.56 -11.54 -5.15
C VAL A 12 -11.76 -10.24 -5.15
N ASP A 13 -10.45 -10.33 -5.31
CA ASP A 13 -9.62 -9.17 -5.59
C ASP A 13 -9.67 -8.86 -7.09
N VAL A 14 -10.49 -7.88 -7.45
CA VAL A 14 -10.69 -7.45 -8.83
C VAL A 14 -9.41 -6.87 -9.43
N LEU A 15 -8.58 -6.19 -8.63
CA LEU A 15 -7.31 -5.63 -9.10
C LEU A 15 -6.29 -6.72 -9.36
N GLN A 16 -6.27 -7.77 -8.52
CA GLN A 16 -5.46 -8.95 -8.73
C GLN A 16 -5.90 -9.69 -10.00
N TRP A 17 -7.20 -9.89 -10.21
CA TRP A 17 -7.71 -10.55 -11.41
C TRP A 17 -7.32 -9.81 -12.69
N PHE A 18 -7.44 -8.47 -12.72
CA PHE A 18 -7.00 -7.69 -13.88
C PHE A 18 -5.47 -7.71 -14.09
N ARG A 19 -4.68 -7.95 -13.04
CA ARG A 19 -3.23 -8.10 -13.15
C ARG A 19 -2.85 -9.47 -13.70
N ASP A 20 -3.45 -10.53 -13.19
CA ASP A 20 -3.00 -11.90 -13.47
C ASP A 20 -3.64 -12.44 -14.75
N GLU A 21 -4.96 -12.27 -14.91
CA GLU A 21 -5.73 -12.85 -16.02
C GLU A 21 -6.12 -11.79 -17.05
N GLY A 22 -6.61 -10.63 -16.58
CA GLY A 22 -7.11 -9.57 -17.45
C GLY A 22 -6.02 -8.95 -18.34
N GLU A 23 -4.77 -8.91 -17.88
CA GLU A 23 -3.65 -8.35 -18.62
C GLU A 23 -3.27 -9.21 -19.84
N SER A 24 -3.43 -10.53 -19.76
CA SER A 24 -3.14 -11.43 -20.89
C SER A 24 -4.21 -11.35 -21.98
N GLN A 25 -5.48 -11.20 -21.60
CA GLN A 25 -6.61 -11.17 -22.52
C GLN A 25 -6.90 -9.77 -23.07
N PHE A 26 -6.76 -8.73 -22.23
CA PHE A 26 -7.12 -7.36 -22.56
C PHE A 26 -6.11 -6.34 -21.99
N PRO A 27 -4.89 -6.23 -22.55
CA PRO A 27 -3.81 -5.43 -21.97
C PRO A 27 -4.21 -3.97 -21.68
N SER A 28 -4.80 -3.29 -22.67
CA SER A 28 -5.19 -1.88 -22.55
C SER A 28 -6.36 -1.66 -21.58
N ILE A 29 -7.34 -2.57 -21.59
CA ILE A 29 -8.52 -2.47 -20.72
C ILE A 29 -8.13 -2.80 -19.28
N ALA A 30 -7.30 -3.82 -19.07
CA ALA A 30 -6.78 -4.17 -17.76
C ALA A 30 -5.94 -3.05 -17.15
N LEU A 31 -5.11 -2.38 -17.96
CA LEU A 31 -4.38 -1.19 -17.52
C LEU A 31 -5.35 -0.06 -17.10
N LEU A 32 -6.35 0.24 -17.93
CA LEU A 32 -7.33 1.28 -17.63
C LEU A 32 -8.15 0.95 -16.38
N ALA A 33 -8.59 -0.30 -16.23
CA ALA A 33 -9.35 -0.77 -15.08
C ALA A 33 -8.54 -0.65 -13.78
N ARG A 34 -7.27 -1.06 -13.79
CA ARG A 34 -6.38 -0.90 -12.61
C ARG A 34 -6.17 0.56 -12.24
N ILE A 35 -6.01 1.45 -13.23
CA ILE A 35 -5.88 2.90 -12.97
C ILE A 35 -7.18 3.48 -12.43
N HIS A 36 -8.33 3.10 -12.99
CA HIS A 36 -9.62 3.63 -12.59
C HIS A 36 -10.04 3.14 -11.20
N LEU A 37 -9.93 1.83 -10.94
CA LEU A 37 -10.29 1.19 -9.68
C LEU A 37 -9.27 1.44 -8.57
N GLY A 38 -8.00 1.67 -8.91
CA GLY A 38 -6.97 2.07 -7.97
C GLY A 38 -7.14 3.50 -7.43
N LYS A 39 -8.02 4.31 -8.05
CA LYS A 39 -8.37 5.62 -7.51
C LYS A 39 -9.24 5.46 -6.29
N ILE A 40 -8.75 6.01 -5.20
CA ILE A 40 -9.47 6.09 -3.94
C ILE A 40 -10.68 7.01 -4.15
N SER A 41 -11.88 6.52 -3.83
CA SER A 41 -13.15 7.26 -4.00
C SER A 41 -13.38 8.36 -2.95
N SER A 42 -12.54 8.42 -1.91
CA SER A 42 -12.64 9.36 -0.80
C SER A 42 -11.36 10.17 -0.60
N SER A 43 -11.50 11.49 -0.47
CA SER A 43 -10.42 12.38 -0.06
C SER A 43 -9.96 12.13 1.39
N ALA A 44 -10.78 11.45 2.20
CA ALA A 44 -10.52 11.13 3.60
C ALA A 44 -9.81 9.77 3.81
N PHE A 45 -9.35 9.10 2.76
CA PHE A 45 -8.70 7.79 2.90
C PHE A 45 -7.47 7.80 3.82
N GLN A 46 -6.74 8.91 3.85
CA GLN A 46 -5.60 9.10 4.74
C GLN A 46 -5.99 9.74 6.08
N GLU A 47 -7.27 10.01 6.34
CA GLU A 47 -7.71 10.67 7.56
C GLU A 47 -7.29 9.88 8.80
N ARG A 48 -7.42 8.55 8.80
CA ARG A 48 -6.94 7.68 9.90
C ARG A 48 -5.43 7.83 10.16
N VAL A 49 -4.66 8.08 9.11
CA VAL A 49 -3.22 8.32 9.17
C VAL A 49 -2.94 9.71 9.77
N PHE A 50 -3.74 10.72 9.42
CA PHE A 50 -3.66 12.07 9.98
C PHE A 50 -4.16 12.17 11.43
N SER A 51 -5.24 11.49 11.80
CA SER A 51 -5.78 11.50 13.18
C SER A 51 -4.76 10.97 14.19
N THR A 52 -4.01 9.92 13.84
CA THR A 52 -2.96 9.39 14.71
C THR A 52 -1.79 10.38 14.88
N ARG A 53 -1.60 11.28 13.92
CA ARG A 53 -0.50 12.25 13.89
C ARG A 53 -0.87 13.61 14.48
N GLY A 54 -2.14 13.84 14.84
CA GLY A 54 -2.59 15.07 15.49
C GLY A 54 -1.79 15.45 16.75
N ILE A 55 -1.28 14.46 17.48
CA ILE A 55 -0.41 14.68 18.66
C ILE A 55 0.91 15.35 18.29
N ILE A 56 1.50 14.99 17.14
CA ILE A 56 2.86 15.41 16.73
C ILE A 56 2.81 16.66 15.85
N MET A 57 1.65 16.96 15.25
CA MET A 57 1.43 18.12 14.38
C MET A 57 0.63 19.24 15.06
N GLY A 58 -0.02 18.95 16.19
CA GLY A 58 -0.80 19.92 16.97
C GLY A 58 0.06 20.87 17.81
N PRO A 59 -0.58 21.79 18.55
CA PRO A 59 0.10 22.80 19.37
C PRO A 59 0.72 22.22 20.66
N LEU A 60 0.65 20.92 20.87
CA LEU A 60 1.18 20.23 22.05
C LEU A 60 2.71 20.28 22.10
N ARG A 61 3.26 20.05 23.30
CA ARG A 61 4.71 19.97 23.53
C ARG A 61 5.41 18.88 22.69
N THR A 62 4.65 17.92 22.16
CA THR A 62 5.09 16.86 21.25
C THR A 62 5.24 17.31 19.80
N ARG A 63 5.00 18.59 19.49
CA ARG A 63 5.11 19.13 18.14
C ARG A 63 6.51 18.92 17.58
N THR A 64 6.56 18.35 16.38
CA THR A 64 7.80 18.15 15.62
C THR A 64 7.77 19.03 14.36
N ASP A 65 8.94 19.32 13.78
CA ASP A 65 9.03 20.03 12.51
C ASP A 65 8.29 19.30 11.38
N SER A 66 7.74 20.06 10.43
CA SER A 66 6.88 19.52 9.36
C SER A 66 7.59 18.46 8.52
N ARG A 67 8.88 18.67 8.24
CA ARG A 67 9.69 17.76 7.41
C ARG A 67 9.93 16.41 8.11
N ARG A 68 10.31 16.43 9.38
CA ARG A 68 10.56 15.21 10.15
C ARG A 68 9.29 14.44 10.41
N SER A 69 8.21 15.14 10.73
CA SER A 69 6.92 14.52 10.94
C SER A 69 6.40 13.86 9.65
N GLU A 70 6.65 14.44 8.47
CA GLU A 70 6.29 13.85 7.17
C GLU A 70 7.06 12.55 6.93
N LYS A 71 8.39 12.58 7.13
CA LYS A 71 9.22 11.38 7.04
C LYS A 71 8.76 10.29 8.00
N GLN A 72 8.46 10.67 9.24
CA GLN A 72 7.94 9.72 10.24
C GLN A 72 6.62 9.09 9.79
N LEU A 73 5.74 9.86 9.15
CA LEU A 73 4.49 9.36 8.61
C LEU A 73 4.71 8.31 7.52
N LEU A 74 5.53 8.64 6.53
CA LEU A 74 5.85 7.75 5.40
C LEU A 74 6.49 6.45 5.91
N LEU A 75 7.45 6.55 6.83
CA LEU A 75 8.13 5.39 7.39
C LEU A 75 7.21 4.52 8.26
N ARG A 76 6.31 5.13 9.03
CA ARG A 76 5.36 4.39 9.88
C ARG A 76 4.31 3.66 9.05
N HIS A 77 3.73 4.34 8.07
CA HIS A 77 2.68 3.75 7.23
C HIS A 77 3.24 2.65 6.34
N ASN A 78 4.45 2.84 5.79
CA ASN A 78 5.12 1.87 4.93
C ASN A 78 6.05 0.92 5.72
N ARG A 79 5.87 0.79 7.04
CA ARG A 79 6.82 0.04 7.90
C ARG A 79 7.02 -1.40 7.42
N GLU A 80 5.93 -2.08 7.08
CA GLU A 80 5.98 -3.47 6.64
C GLU A 80 6.72 -3.62 5.32
N GLU A 81 6.44 -2.74 4.36
CA GLU A 81 7.14 -2.72 3.08
C GLU A 81 8.62 -2.41 3.25
N VAL A 82 8.98 -1.41 4.04
CA VAL A 82 10.38 -1.10 4.36
C VAL A 82 11.08 -2.28 5.03
N VAL A 83 10.38 -3.04 5.89
CA VAL A 83 10.93 -4.26 6.49
C VAL A 83 11.12 -5.36 5.45
N ARG A 84 10.17 -5.56 4.53
CA ARG A 84 10.32 -6.51 3.40
C ARG A 84 11.53 -6.16 2.55
N MET A 85 11.59 -4.94 2.02
CA MET A 85 12.70 -4.46 1.20
C MET A 85 14.06 -4.62 1.88
N LYS A 86 14.15 -4.39 3.20
CA LYS A 86 15.38 -4.59 3.97
C LYS A 86 15.82 -6.06 4.05
N ARG A 87 14.87 -7.00 4.13
CA ARG A 87 15.17 -8.44 4.11
C ARG A 87 15.64 -8.84 2.72
N ASP A 88 14.93 -8.42 1.68
CA ASP A 88 15.26 -8.76 0.29
C ASP A 88 16.66 -8.23 -0.08
N ALA A 89 16.97 -6.99 0.32
CA ALA A 89 18.30 -6.40 0.13
C ALA A 89 19.41 -7.13 0.90
N ARG A 90 19.11 -7.76 2.04
CA ARG A 90 20.08 -8.57 2.78
C ARG A 90 20.33 -9.89 2.05
N ASN A 91 19.27 -10.58 1.64
CA ASN A 91 19.36 -11.86 0.95
C ASN A 91 20.16 -11.71 -0.37
N ALA A 92 19.89 -10.67 -1.17
CA ALA A 92 20.65 -10.39 -2.39
C ALA A 92 22.16 -10.15 -2.15
N ARG A 93 22.52 -9.55 -1.00
CA ARG A 93 23.92 -9.36 -0.59
C ARG A 93 24.60 -10.66 -0.15
N GLU A 94 23.84 -11.61 0.36
CA GLU A 94 24.35 -12.93 0.76
C GLU A 94 24.56 -13.79 -0.49
N GLU A 95 23.61 -13.82 -1.42
CA GLU A 95 23.70 -14.52 -2.71
C GLU A 95 24.91 -14.05 -3.53
N SER A 96 25.15 -12.74 -3.61
CA SER A 96 26.31 -12.17 -4.32
C SER A 96 27.67 -12.46 -3.66
N LYS A 97 27.70 -12.83 -2.38
CA LYS A 97 28.92 -13.29 -1.69
C LYS A 97 29.19 -14.78 -1.89
N VAL A 98 28.15 -15.59 -2.07
CA VAL A 98 28.26 -17.04 -2.32
C VAL A 98 28.61 -17.31 -3.79
N ALA A 99 28.20 -16.44 -4.71
CA ALA A 99 28.53 -16.52 -6.14
C ALA A 99 29.96 -16.04 -6.49
N LYS A 100 30.78 -15.72 -5.49
CA LYS A 100 32.14 -15.17 -5.65
C LYS A 100 33.15 -16.09 -4.98
#